data_AF-A0A1Z4GH28-F1
#
_entry.id   AF-A0A1Z4GH28-F1
#
_cell.length_a   1.000
_cell.length_b   1.000
_cell.length_c   1.000
_cell.angle_alpha   90.00
_cell.angle_beta   90.00
_cell.angle_gamma   90.00
#
_symmetry.space_group_name_H-M   'P 1'
#
loop_
_entity.id
_entity.type
_entity.pdbx_description
1 polymer ?
#
loop_
_entity_poly.entity_id
_entity_poly.type
_entity_poly.pdbx_seq_one_letter_code
_entity_poly.pdbx_strand_id
1 'polypeptide(L)'
;MIAVFEAMEECRLAAIAAEFPGECGLEMLKGCLEDEAQAWSDQQFQTWFEGLEVKYGQRSPLGISMISLYRSVMRIIHNCDRQLKIEQTFS
;
A
#
# COMPACT_ATOMS: atom_id res chain seq x y z
N MET A 1 -0.75 -17.86 2.51
CA MET A 1 -0.06 -17.30 3.70
C MET A 1 1.26 -16.61 3.31
N ILE A 2 2.04 -17.17 2.38
CA ILE A 2 3.33 -16.63 1.91
C ILE A 2 3.17 -15.24 1.23
N ALA A 3 2.21 -15.08 0.32
CA ALA A 3 2.03 -13.82 -0.44
C ALA A 3 1.68 -12.57 0.41
N VAL A 4 1.03 -12.75 1.57
CA VAL A 4 0.72 -11.61 2.47
C VAL A 4 2.00 -11.11 3.14
N PHE A 5 2.91 -12.02 3.51
CA PHE A 5 4.17 -11.66 4.14
C PHE A 5 5.11 -10.97 3.15
N GLU A 6 5.17 -11.44 1.91
CA GLU A 6 5.93 -10.81 0.82
C GLU A 6 5.38 -9.41 0.50
N ALA A 7 4.06 -9.25 0.38
CA ALA A 7 3.44 -7.94 0.16
C ALA A 7 3.74 -6.95 1.31
N MET A 8 3.74 -7.42 2.57
CA MET A 8 4.10 -6.59 3.72
C MET A 8 5.54 -6.08 3.63
N GLU A 9 6.50 -6.96 3.34
CA GLU A 9 7.90 -6.57 3.23
C GLU A 9 8.15 -5.66 2.03
N GLU A 10 7.56 -5.95 0.86
CA GLU A 10 7.68 -5.10 -0.32
C GLU A 10 7.08 -3.70 -0.09
N CYS A 11 5.92 -3.60 0.58
CA CYS A 11 5.31 -2.31 0.90
C CYS A 11 6.16 -1.52 1.90
N ARG A 12 6.74 -2.19 2.91
CA ARG A 12 7.68 -1.58 3.86
C ARG A 12 8.92 -1.03 3.14
N LEU A 13 9.50 -1.81 2.24
CA LEU A 13 10.67 -1.41 1.45
C LEU A 13 10.34 -0.27 0.49
N ALA A 14 9.16 -0.27 -0.13
CA ALA A 14 8.72 0.81 -1.01
C ALA A 14 8.60 2.15 -0.28
N ALA A 15 8.08 2.15 0.95
CA ALA A 15 8.03 3.35 1.78
C ALA A 15 9.43 3.86 2.13
N ILE A 16 10.34 2.96 2.55
CA ILE A 16 11.72 3.31 2.87
C ILE A 16 12.46 3.87 1.65
N ALA A 17 12.31 3.24 0.48
CA ALA A 17 12.90 3.71 -0.76
C ALA A 17 12.38 5.09 -1.19
N ALA A 18 11.15 5.43 -0.79
CA ALA A 18 10.56 6.74 -1.00
C ALA A 18 10.91 7.77 0.10
N GLU A 19 11.73 7.41 1.09
CA GLU A 19 12.04 8.20 2.30
C GLU A 19 10.82 8.52 3.19
N PHE A 20 9.82 7.66 3.18
CA PHE A 20 8.82 7.59 4.25
C PHE A 20 9.25 6.55 5.30
N PRO A 21 8.75 6.64 6.54
CA PRO A 21 8.91 5.56 7.51
C PRO A 21 8.34 4.24 6.97
N GLY A 22 9.00 3.12 7.21
CA GLY A 22 8.52 1.81 6.73
C GLY A 22 7.10 1.45 7.21
N GLU A 23 6.72 1.93 8.40
CA GLU A 23 5.37 1.80 8.94
C GLU A 23 4.31 2.46 8.05
N CYS A 24 4.64 3.56 7.35
CA CYS A 24 3.73 4.22 6.42
C CYS A 24 3.31 3.27 5.29
N GLY A 25 4.25 2.49 4.75
CA GLY A 25 3.95 1.47 3.73
C GLY A 25 3.07 0.34 4.25
N LEU A 26 3.23 -0.07 5.50
CA LEU A 26 2.43 -1.11 6.14
C LEU A 26 1.00 -0.63 6.45
N GLU A 27 0.83 0.58 6.98
CA GLU A 27 -0.48 1.18 7.21
C GLU A 27 -1.21 1.44 5.89
N MET A 28 -0.47 1.83 4.86
CA MET A 28 -1.01 2.00 3.52
C MET A 28 -1.50 0.68 2.93
N LEU A 29 -0.70 -0.39 3.02
CA LEU A 29 -1.11 -1.74 2.62
C LEU A 29 -2.39 -2.15 3.33
N LYS A 30 -2.43 -1.97 4.66
CA LYS A 30 -3.61 -2.31 5.47
C LYS A 30 -4.85 -1.55 4.98
N GLY A 31 -4.76 -0.24 4.79
CA GLY A 31 -5.89 0.56 4.31
C GLY A 31 -6.34 0.16 2.90
N CYS A 32 -5.41 -0.15 2.00
CA CYS A 32 -5.75 -0.64 0.66
C CYS A 32 -6.51 -1.98 0.71
N LEU A 33 -6.09 -2.91 1.57
CA LEU A 33 -6.79 -4.20 1.74
C LEU A 33 -8.16 -4.04 2.42
N GLU A 34 -8.29 -3.10 3.36
CA GLU A 34 -9.57 -2.79 3.99
C GLU A 34 -10.55 -2.14 3.02
N ASP A 35 -10.06 -1.24 2.16
CA ASP A 35 -10.83 -0.63 1.07
C ASP A 35 -11.32 -1.69 0.08
N GLU A 36 -10.43 -2.55 -0.44
CA GLU A 36 -10.80 -3.67 -1.33
C GLU A 36 -11.85 -4.60 -0.69
N ALA A 37 -11.75 -4.85 0.62
CA ALA A 37 -12.68 -5.73 1.32
C ALA A 37 -14.05 -5.10 1.61
N GLN A 38 -14.10 -3.78 1.83
CA GLN A 38 -15.31 -3.07 2.29
C GLN A 38 -15.91 -2.16 1.22
N ALA A 39 -15.23 -1.96 0.09
CA ALA A 39 -15.55 -1.01 -0.96
C ALA A 39 -15.85 0.38 -0.39
N TRP A 40 -14.80 1.07 0.10
CA TRP A 40 -14.99 2.36 0.76
C TRP A 40 -15.65 3.36 -0.20
N SER A 41 -16.47 4.24 0.38
CA SER A 41 -16.89 5.45 -0.32
C SER A 41 -15.70 6.40 -0.49
N ASP A 42 -15.80 7.29 -1.49
CA ASP A 42 -14.79 8.33 -1.73
C ASP A 42 -14.47 9.14 -0.46
N GLN A 43 -15.48 9.41 0.37
CA GLN A 43 -15.28 10.15 1.63
C GLN A 43 -14.48 9.35 2.66
N GLN A 44 -14.72 8.05 2.78
CA GLN A 44 -13.96 7.17 3.69
C GLN A 44 -12.51 7.07 3.24
N PHE A 45 -12.27 6.85 1.94
CA PHE A 45 -10.94 6.84 1.37
C PHE A 45 -10.23 8.17 1.62
N GLN A 46 -10.87 9.30 1.32
CA GLN A 46 -10.28 10.62 1.48
C GLN A 46 -9.91 10.90 2.95
N THR A 47 -10.81 10.57 3.89
CA THR A 47 -10.57 10.77 5.33
C THR A 47 -9.37 9.94 5.82
N TRP A 48 -9.28 8.68 5.40
CA TRP A 48 -8.15 7.82 5.72
C TRP A 48 -6.84 8.34 5.11
N PHE A 49 -6.87 8.73 3.84
CA PHE A 49 -5.71 9.17 3.10
C PHE A 49 -5.14 10.49 3.67
N GLU A 50 -6.02 11.46 3.97
CA GLU A 50 -5.65 12.68 4.68
C GLU A 50 -5.06 12.38 6.06
N GLY A 51 -5.58 11.36 6.75
CA GLY A 51 -5.01 10.89 8.01
C GLY A 51 -3.55 10.43 7.88
N LEU A 52 -3.22 9.69 6.81
CA LEU A 52 -1.84 9.31 6.52
C LEU A 52 -0.97 10.52 6.19
N GLU A 53 -1.48 11.46 5.41
CA GLU A 53 -0.77 12.70 5.07
C GLU A 53 -0.49 13.58 6.30
N VAL A 54 -1.44 13.66 7.24
CA VAL A 54 -1.25 14.37 8.52
C VAL A 54 -0.18 13.68 9.38
N LYS A 55 -0.17 12.35 9.40
CA LYS A 55 0.76 11.57 10.24
C LYS A 55 2.19 11.53 9.69
N TYR A 56 2.34 11.36 8.38
CA TYR A 56 3.64 11.10 7.74
C TYR A 56 4.11 12.20 6.78
N GLY A 57 3.26 13.20 6.52
CA GLY A 57 3.51 14.28 5.58
C GLY A 57 3.01 13.98 4.17
N GLN A 58 2.61 15.02 3.43
CA GLN A 58 2.14 14.89 2.04
C GLN A 58 3.26 14.50 1.06
N ARG A 59 4.52 14.80 1.42
CA ARG A 59 5.72 14.49 0.63
C ARG A 59 6.85 14.03 1.55
N SER A 60 7.66 13.11 1.07
CA SER A 60 8.90 12.72 1.71
C SER A 60 10.00 13.77 1.50
N PRO A 61 11.16 13.65 2.18
CA PRO A 61 12.29 14.56 1.95
C PRO A 61 12.85 14.52 0.52
N LEU A 62 12.68 13.42 -0.24
CA LEU A 62 12.97 13.37 -1.68
C LEU A 62 11.92 14.07 -2.56
N GLY A 63 10.87 14.63 -1.97
CA GLY A 63 9.77 15.27 -2.68
C GLY A 63 8.75 14.30 -3.30
N ILE A 64 8.87 12.99 -3.01
CA ILE A 64 7.90 11.98 -3.45
C ILE A 64 6.61 12.17 -2.68
N SER A 65 5.49 12.35 -3.39
CA SER A 65 4.17 12.53 -2.78
C SER A 65 3.61 11.23 -2.20
N MET A 66 2.80 11.35 -1.14
CA MET A 66 2.05 10.25 -0.53
C MET A 66 1.24 9.45 -1.56
N ILE A 67 0.64 10.15 -2.54
CA ILE A 67 -0.12 9.48 -3.61
C ILE A 67 0.75 8.64 -4.56
N SER A 68 2.02 8.98 -4.71
CA SER A 68 2.97 8.16 -5.47
C SER A 68 3.35 6.90 -4.70
N LEU A 69 3.48 7.00 -3.37
CA LEU A 69 3.66 5.84 -2.51
C LEU A 69 2.44 4.90 -2.60
N TYR A 70 1.22 5.46 -2.50
CA TYR A 70 -0.03 4.70 -2.66
C TYR A 70 -0.12 3.94 -3.97
N ARG A 71 0.18 4.59 -5.09
CA ARG A 71 0.24 3.92 -6.40
C ARG A 71 1.26 2.78 -6.45
N SER A 72 2.35 2.91 -5.70
CA SER A 72 3.39 1.89 -5.63
C SER A 72 2.94 0.69 -4.79
N VAL A 73 2.30 0.95 -3.65
CA VAL A 73 1.67 -0.08 -2.80
C VAL A 73 0.58 -0.83 -3.56
N MET A 74 -0.34 -0.14 -4.24
CA MET A 74 -1.37 -0.79 -5.06
C MET A 74 -0.78 -1.67 -6.16
N ARG A 75 0.34 -1.26 -6.77
CA ARG A 75 1.04 -2.08 -7.77
C ARG A 75 1.59 -3.36 -7.15
N ILE A 76 2.17 -3.28 -5.95
CA ILE A 76 2.66 -4.45 -5.20
C ILE A 76 1.51 -5.42 -4.93
N ILE A 77 0.40 -4.92 -4.36
CA ILE A 77 -0.79 -5.72 -4.07
C ILE A 77 -1.29 -6.46 -5.32
N HIS A 78 -1.47 -5.76 -6.43
CA HIS A 78 -1.92 -6.36 -7.69
C HIS A 78 -0.94 -7.39 -8.26
N ASN A 79 0.37 -7.17 -8.11
CA ASN A 79 1.38 -8.13 -8.57
C ASN A 79 1.35 -9.42 -7.74
N CYS A 80 1.25 -9.31 -6.43
CA CYS A 80 1.11 -10.47 -5.54
C CYS A 80 -0.19 -11.25 -5.81
N ASP A 81 -1.32 -10.55 -5.98
CA ASP A 81 -2.60 -11.19 -6.33
C ASP A 81 -2.54 -11.91 -7.68
N ARG A 82 -1.87 -11.30 -8.67
CA ARG A 82 -1.66 -11.93 -9.99
C ARG A 82 -0.80 -13.20 -9.89
N GLN A 83 0.26 -13.19 -9.08
CA GLN A 83 1.10 -14.36 -8.87
C GLN A 83 0.31 -15.51 -8.23
N LEU A 84 -0.52 -15.23 -7.22
CA LEU A 84 -1.40 -16.21 -6.61
C LEU A 84 -2.38 -16.85 -7.62
N LYS A 85 -2.99 -16.03 -8.50
CA LYS A 85 -3.90 -16.54 -9.55
C LYS A 85 -3.20 -17.46 -10.55
N ILE A 86 -1.95 -17.15 -10.89
CA ILE A 86 -1.13 -18.02 -11.75
C ILE A 86 -0.87 -19.35 -11.04
N GLU A 87 -0.37 -19.33 -9.80
CA GLU A 87 -0.07 -20.55 -9.04
C GLU A 87 -1.29 -21.47 -8.87
N GLN A 88 -2.48 -20.90 -8.64
CA GLN A 88 -3.74 -21.66 -8.55
C GLN A 88 -4.20 -22.25 -9.89
N THR A 89 -3.87 -21.63 -11.02
CA THR A 89 -4.26 -22.12 -12.36
C THR A 89 -3.38 -23.31 -12.81
N PHE A 90 -2.17 -23.42 -12.25
CA PHE A 90 -1.20 -24.47 -12.59
C PHE A 90 -1.05 -25.55 -11.50
N SER A 91 -1.95 -25.58 -10.49
CA SER A 91 -1.99 -26.58 -9.42
C SER A 91 -3.07 -27.63 -9.63
#